data_AF-A0A935SKY7-F1
#
_entry.id   AF-A0A935SKY7-F1
#
_cell.length_a   1.000
_cell.length_b   1.000
_cell.length_c   1.000
_cell.angle_alpha   90.00
_cell.angle_beta   90.00
_cell.angle_gamma   90.00
#
_symmetry.space_group_name_H-M   'P 1'
#
loop_
_entity.id
_entity.type
_entity.pdbx_description
1 polymer ?
#
loop_
_entity_poly.entity_id
_entity_poly.type
_entity_poly.pdbx_seq_one_letter_code
_entity_poly.pdbx_strand_id
1 'polypeptide(L)'
;MVSKGVFFLILASCLVSCSVANKNYNPAKKYPRRQLQEDYTLLQNILEKKHPSLYWYTPKDSMDGYFKKYYAAIEDSMTELQYGWKILAPLTAKIHCGHTSFMMSKAYNKWVTNKRYPSFPLHLKIWNDTMVVAANLDKKDTLLKRAPSLNQLITFWLKI
;
A
#
# COMPACT_ATOMS: atom_id res chain seq x y z
N MET A 1 -22.18 7.89 -57.76
CA MET A 1 -21.03 8.83 -57.71
C MET A 1 -21.10 9.59 -56.39
N VAL A 2 -20.30 9.21 -55.40
CA VAL A 2 -20.22 9.97 -54.14
C VAL A 2 -19.46 11.26 -54.44
N SER A 3 -20.06 12.41 -54.11
CA SER A 3 -19.43 13.72 -54.27
C SER A 3 -18.10 13.77 -53.52
N LYS A 4 -17.06 14.34 -54.13
CA LYS A 4 -15.73 14.53 -53.51
C LYS A 4 -15.81 15.24 -52.14
N GLY A 5 -16.84 16.08 -51.94
CA GLY A 5 -17.09 16.76 -50.66
C GLY A 5 -17.62 15.84 -49.55
N VAL A 6 -18.42 14.82 -49.90
CA VAL A 6 -18.92 13.82 -48.94
C VAL A 6 -17.80 12.89 -48.49
N PHE A 7 -16.89 12.54 -49.39
CA PHE A 7 -15.69 11.76 -49.04
C PHE A 7 -14.77 12.53 -48.08
N PHE A 8 -14.59 13.84 -48.28
CA PHE A 8 -13.78 14.68 -47.39
C PHE A 8 -14.41 14.84 -46.00
N LEU A 9 -15.74 14.93 -45.91
CA LEU A 9 -16.48 15.01 -44.65
C LEU A 9 -16.41 13.70 -43.85
N ILE A 10 -16.50 12.54 -44.52
CA ILE A 10 -16.35 11.23 -43.88
C ILE A 10 -14.91 11.03 -43.38
N LEU A 11 -13.91 11.47 -44.16
CA LEU A 11 -12.50 11.38 -43.79
C LEU A 11 -12.15 12.29 -42.60
N ALA A 12 -12.73 13.50 -42.53
CA ALA A 12 -12.56 14.42 -41.39
C ALA A 12 -13.20 13.88 -40.10
N SER A 13 -14.32 13.17 -40.20
CA SER A 13 -15.00 12.53 -39.06
C SER A 13 -14.16 11.40 -38.43
N CYS A 14 -13.39 10.65 -39.23
CA CYS A 14 -12.50 9.59 -38.73
C CYS A 14 -11.27 10.11 -37.95
N LEU A 15 -10.89 11.38 -38.14
CA LEU A 15 -9.73 11.98 -37.46
C LEU A 15 -10.07 12.52 -36.04
N VAL A 16 -11.36 12.59 -35.69
CA VAL A 16 -11.80 12.82 -34.30
C VAL A 16 -11.90 11.48 -33.57
N SER A 17 -10.85 10.68 -33.68
CA SER A 17 -10.69 9.51 -32.82
C SER A 17 -10.38 10.01 -31.42
N CYS A 18 -11.25 9.71 -30.45
CA CYS A 18 -11.03 9.98 -29.04
C CYS A 18 -9.62 9.51 -28.65
N SER A 19 -8.71 10.45 -28.35
CA SER A 19 -7.51 10.13 -27.61
C SER A 19 -7.96 9.54 -26.29
N VAL A 20 -7.87 8.21 -26.14
CA VAL A 20 -7.98 7.57 -24.85
C VAL A 20 -6.79 8.06 -24.07
N ALA A 21 -6.97 9.16 -23.34
CA ALA A 21 -5.96 9.66 -22.42
C ALA A 21 -5.63 8.49 -21.51
N ASN A 22 -4.43 7.91 -21.69
CA ASN A 22 -3.89 6.95 -20.76
C ASN A 22 -3.89 7.64 -19.40
N LYS A 23 -4.87 7.33 -18.56
CA LYS A 23 -4.94 7.84 -17.19
C LYS A 23 -3.83 7.16 -16.40
N ASN A 24 -2.60 7.58 -16.66
CA ASN A 24 -1.46 7.25 -15.83
C ASN A 24 -1.79 7.73 -14.43
N TYR A 25 -1.61 6.85 -13.45
CA TYR A 25 -1.83 7.17 -12.06
C TYR A 25 -0.96 8.37 -11.66
N ASN A 26 -1.58 9.38 -11.05
CA ASN A 26 -0.88 10.54 -10.53
C ASN A 26 -0.69 10.38 -9.01
N PRO A 27 0.53 10.12 -8.51
CA PRO A 27 0.79 9.97 -7.07
C PRO A 27 0.59 11.25 -6.27
N ALA A 28 0.65 12.42 -6.93
CA ALA A 28 0.41 13.72 -6.33
C ALA A 28 -1.07 14.12 -6.36
N LYS A 29 -1.95 13.28 -6.92
CA LYS A 29 -3.40 13.52 -6.88
C LYS A 29 -3.85 13.56 -5.42
N LYS A 30 -4.53 14.65 -5.07
CA LYS A 30 -5.12 14.88 -3.76
C LYS A 30 -6.62 14.64 -3.83
N TYR A 31 -7.19 14.17 -2.74
CA TYR A 31 -8.61 13.91 -2.60
C TYR A 31 -9.22 14.84 -1.53
N PRO A 32 -10.41 15.42 -1.77
CA PRO A 32 -11.09 16.24 -0.78
C PRO A 32 -11.36 15.45 0.49
N ARG A 33 -11.24 16.11 1.66
CA ARG A 33 -11.50 15.48 2.98
C ARG A 33 -12.79 14.68 3.02
N ARG A 34 -13.87 15.26 2.49
CA ARG A 34 -15.21 14.66 2.51
C ARG A 34 -15.24 13.30 1.82
N GLN A 35 -14.62 13.18 0.65
CA GLN A 35 -14.58 11.93 -0.09
C GLN A 35 -13.84 10.83 0.72
N LEU A 36 -12.71 11.18 1.33
CA LEU A 36 -11.96 10.24 2.16
C LEU A 36 -12.72 9.83 3.43
N GLN A 37 -13.48 10.76 4.03
CA GLN A 37 -14.35 10.48 5.18
C GLN A 37 -15.52 9.56 4.81
N GLU A 38 -16.10 9.72 3.62
CA GLU A 38 -17.14 8.83 3.11
C GLU A 38 -16.59 7.40 2.92
N ASP A 39 -15.41 7.26 2.30
CA ASP A 39 -14.70 5.98 2.17
C ASP A 39 -14.37 5.36 3.54
N TYR A 40 -13.92 6.18 4.50
CA TYR A 40 -13.65 5.73 5.86
C TYR A 40 -14.89 5.20 6.56
N THR A 41 -16.00 5.92 6.45
CA THR A 41 -17.28 5.55 7.07
C THR A 41 -17.80 4.24 6.48
N LEU A 42 -17.65 4.06 5.16
CA LEU A 42 -17.95 2.79 4.51
C LEU A 42 -17.10 1.64 5.06
N LEU A 43 -15.78 1.85 5.21
CA LEU A 43 -14.87 0.85 5.80
C LEU A 43 -15.29 0.48 7.22
N GLN A 44 -15.53 1.48 8.09
CA GLN A 44 -15.96 1.23 9.47
C GLN A 44 -17.25 0.40 9.50
N ASN A 45 -18.26 0.78 8.71
CA ASN A 45 -19.52 0.04 8.62
C ASN A 45 -19.33 -1.41 8.17
N ILE A 46 -18.42 -1.67 7.22
CA ILE A 46 -18.11 -3.03 6.76
C ILE A 46 -17.44 -3.82 7.87
N LEU A 47 -16.45 -3.24 8.55
CA LEU A 47 -15.75 -3.88 9.66
C LEU A 47 -16.73 -4.26 10.78
N GLU A 48 -17.54 -3.32 11.23
CA GLU A 48 -18.52 -3.55 12.30
C GLU A 48 -19.55 -4.64 11.97
N LYS A 49 -19.95 -4.74 10.70
CA LYS A 49 -20.99 -5.70 10.26
C LYS A 49 -20.44 -7.07 9.87
N LYS A 50 -19.20 -7.15 9.40
CA LYS A 50 -18.69 -8.34 8.69
C LYS A 50 -17.41 -8.92 9.29
N HIS A 51 -16.69 -8.19 10.14
CA HIS A 51 -15.41 -8.65 10.66
C HIS A 51 -15.60 -9.45 11.97
N PRO A 52 -15.41 -10.78 11.98
CA PRO A 52 -15.79 -11.64 13.10
C PRO A 52 -14.98 -11.40 14.37
N SER A 53 -13.73 -10.94 14.22
CA SER A 53 -12.79 -10.72 15.33
C SER A 53 -12.51 -9.25 15.62
N LEU A 54 -13.40 -8.33 15.22
CA LEU A 54 -13.14 -6.89 15.32
C LEU A 54 -12.83 -6.44 16.76
N TYR A 55 -13.48 -7.08 17.74
CA TYR A 55 -13.38 -6.73 19.15
C TYR A 55 -12.71 -7.79 20.03
N TRP A 56 -12.02 -8.79 19.44
CA TRP A 56 -11.43 -9.88 20.21
C TRP A 56 -10.20 -9.45 21.02
N TYR A 57 -9.33 -8.65 20.39
CA TYR A 57 -8.06 -8.22 20.98
C TYR A 57 -8.07 -6.76 21.42
N THR A 58 -8.95 -5.96 20.82
CA THR A 58 -9.19 -4.57 21.23
C THR A 58 -10.64 -4.42 21.63
N PRO A 59 -10.93 -4.09 22.90
CA PRO A 59 -12.29 -3.87 23.37
C PRO A 59 -13.06 -2.82 22.55
N LYS A 60 -14.38 -2.94 22.51
CA LYS A 60 -15.23 -2.11 21.65
C LYS A 60 -15.09 -0.62 21.91
N ASP A 61 -15.08 -0.20 23.18
CA ASP A 61 -14.87 1.19 23.59
C ASP A 61 -13.56 1.77 23.04
N SER A 62 -12.48 0.98 23.09
CA SER A 62 -11.17 1.32 22.55
C SER A 62 -11.18 1.39 21.02
N MET A 63 -11.82 0.42 20.34
CA MET A 63 -11.96 0.46 18.89
C MET A 63 -12.81 1.64 18.41
N ASP A 64 -13.93 1.93 19.07
CA ASP A 64 -14.76 3.11 18.78
C ASP A 64 -13.94 4.40 18.95
N GLY A 65 -13.08 4.46 19.97
CA GLY A 65 -12.12 5.54 20.16
C GLY A 65 -11.12 5.66 19.00
N TYR A 66 -10.58 4.55 18.51
CA TYR A 66 -9.69 4.55 17.35
C TYR A 66 -10.39 4.95 16.06
N PHE A 67 -11.63 4.50 15.83
CA PHE A 67 -12.42 4.93 14.68
C PHE A 67 -12.59 6.45 14.66
N LYS A 68 -13.01 7.03 15.79
CA LYS A 68 -13.14 8.49 15.94
C LYS A 68 -11.80 9.21 15.73
N LYS A 69 -10.73 8.70 16.34
CA LYS A 69 -9.38 9.28 16.23
C LYS A 69 -8.92 9.37 14.79
N TYR A 70 -8.98 8.27 14.04
CA TYR A 70 -8.46 8.24 12.67
C TYR A 70 -9.40 8.94 11.68
N TYR A 71 -10.72 8.94 11.91
CA TYR A 71 -11.65 9.77 11.14
C TYR A 71 -11.35 11.28 11.29
N ALA A 72 -11.06 11.73 12.51
CA ALA A 72 -10.71 13.12 12.78
C ALA A 72 -9.35 13.52 12.17
N ALA A 73 -8.41 12.57 12.10
CA ALA A 73 -7.07 12.76 11.54
C ALA A 73 -7.03 12.85 10.00
N ILE A 74 -8.16 12.65 9.31
CA ILE A 74 -8.25 12.86 7.86
C ILE A 74 -8.12 14.36 7.58
N GLU A 75 -6.93 14.78 7.16
CA GLU A 75 -6.63 16.13 6.71
C GLU A 75 -7.29 16.40 5.36
N ASP A 76 -7.45 17.69 5.03
CA ASP A 76 -7.89 18.03 3.69
C ASP A 76 -6.81 17.76 2.65
N SER A 77 -7.25 17.33 1.47
CA SER A 77 -6.38 17.18 0.31
C SER A 77 -5.21 16.20 0.51
N MET A 78 -5.47 15.03 1.14
CA MET A 78 -4.50 13.94 1.24
C MET A 78 -4.33 13.19 -0.09
N THR A 79 -3.14 12.64 -0.34
CA THR A 79 -2.91 11.66 -1.40
C THR A 79 -3.35 10.27 -0.96
N GLU A 80 -3.55 9.36 -1.92
CA GLU A 80 -3.86 7.94 -1.63
C GLU A 80 -2.81 7.30 -0.71
N LEU A 81 -1.53 7.61 -0.94
CA LEU A 81 -0.42 7.09 -0.13
C LEU A 81 -0.50 7.59 1.32
N GLN A 82 -0.81 8.89 1.51
CA GLN A 82 -0.97 9.48 2.83
C GLN A 82 -2.17 8.89 3.55
N TYR A 83 -3.32 8.77 2.88
CA TYR A 83 -4.52 8.18 3.46
C TYR A 83 -4.29 6.71 3.87
N GLY A 84 -3.69 5.92 2.98
CA GLY A 84 -3.35 4.52 3.27
C GLY A 84 -2.43 4.37 4.49
N TRP A 85 -1.29 5.07 4.52
CA TRP A 85 -0.29 4.86 5.57
C TRP A 85 -0.53 5.65 6.87
N LYS A 86 -1.17 6.82 6.81
CA LYS A 86 -1.43 7.64 8.02
C LYS A 86 -2.76 7.29 8.68
N ILE A 87 -3.73 6.77 7.95
CA ILE A 87 -5.10 6.56 8.44
C ILE A 87 -5.44 5.07 8.47
N LEU A 88 -5.38 4.38 7.34
CA LEU A 88 -5.85 2.99 7.24
C LEU A 88 -4.92 1.99 7.91
N ALA A 89 -3.61 2.07 7.62
CA ALA A 89 -2.61 1.16 8.19
C ALA A 89 -2.63 1.14 9.73
N PRO A 90 -2.55 2.28 10.43
CA PRO A 90 -2.53 2.27 11.87
C PRO A 90 -3.91 1.97 12.49
N LEU A 91 -5.02 2.18 11.77
CA LEU A 91 -6.34 1.72 12.18
C LEU A 91 -6.43 0.19 12.14
N THR A 92 -6.10 -0.43 11.00
CA THR A 92 -6.19 -1.89 10.84
C THR A 92 -5.27 -2.62 11.81
N ALA A 93 -4.12 -2.04 12.14
CA ALA A 93 -3.21 -2.58 13.14
C ALA A 93 -3.86 -2.69 14.54
N LYS A 94 -4.79 -1.80 14.91
CA LYS A 94 -5.50 -1.86 16.20
C LYS A 94 -6.50 -3.00 16.30
N ILE A 95 -6.84 -3.65 15.18
CA ILE A 95 -7.72 -4.83 15.20
C ILE A 95 -6.93 -6.07 15.67
N HIS A 96 -5.59 -6.05 15.55
CA HIS A 96 -4.72 -7.20 15.86
C HIS A 96 -5.12 -8.49 15.12
N CYS A 97 -5.53 -8.37 13.86
CA CYS A 97 -5.88 -9.50 13.00
C CYS A 97 -4.91 -9.61 11.82
N GLY A 98 -4.17 -10.72 11.73
CA GLY A 98 -3.20 -10.96 10.64
C GLY A 98 -3.82 -11.12 9.24
N HIS A 99 -5.13 -11.33 9.16
CA HIS A 99 -5.88 -11.46 7.90
C HIS A 99 -6.55 -10.15 7.45
N THR A 100 -6.42 -9.10 8.26
CA THR A 100 -7.09 -7.82 8.02
C THR A 100 -6.05 -6.75 7.75
N SER A 101 -5.92 -6.43 6.47
CA SER A 101 -5.03 -5.38 5.98
C SER A 101 -5.79 -4.48 5.00
N PHE A 102 -5.21 -3.32 4.73
CA PHE A 102 -5.66 -2.47 3.63
C PHE A 102 -4.72 -2.66 2.43
N MET A 103 -5.23 -2.37 1.24
CA MET A 103 -4.46 -2.41 0.00
C MET A 103 -4.62 -1.09 -0.74
N MET A 104 -3.58 -0.69 -1.47
CA MET A 104 -3.68 0.45 -2.40
C MET A 104 -4.54 0.09 -3.60
N SER A 105 -5.02 1.11 -4.31
CA SER A 105 -5.85 0.96 -5.51
C SER A 105 -5.13 0.18 -6.61
N LYS A 106 -5.91 -0.46 -7.49
CA LYS A 106 -5.35 -1.15 -8.67
C LYS A 106 -4.51 -0.20 -9.54
N ALA A 107 -4.88 1.08 -9.60
CA ALA A 107 -4.14 2.09 -10.34
C ALA A 107 -2.77 2.39 -9.70
N TYR A 108 -2.72 2.53 -8.37
CA TYR A 108 -1.46 2.66 -7.63
C TYR A 108 -0.57 1.43 -7.85
N ASN A 109 -1.13 0.22 -7.69
CA ASN A 109 -0.36 -1.02 -7.82
C ASN A 109 0.22 -1.16 -9.24
N LYS A 110 -0.55 -0.87 -10.29
CA LYS A 110 -0.05 -0.88 -11.67
C LYS A 110 1.08 0.14 -11.88
N TRP A 111 0.98 1.30 -11.24
CA TRP A 111 1.99 2.36 -11.32
C TRP A 111 3.28 2.02 -10.55
N VAL A 112 3.18 1.24 -9.47
CA VAL A 112 4.31 0.86 -8.62
C VAL A 112 5.13 -0.31 -9.19
N THR A 113 4.51 -1.21 -9.96
CA THR A 113 5.09 -2.50 -10.40
C THR A 113 6.48 -2.39 -11.02
N ASN A 114 6.75 -1.36 -11.83
CA ASN A 114 8.02 -1.21 -12.54
C ASN A 114 8.95 -0.15 -11.93
N LYS A 115 8.67 0.29 -10.70
CA LYS A 115 9.43 1.34 -10.02
C LYS A 115 10.30 0.74 -8.93
N ARG A 116 11.57 1.15 -8.88
CA ARG A 116 12.50 0.78 -7.81
C ARG A 116 12.45 1.86 -6.72
N TYR A 117 11.96 1.49 -5.55
CA TYR A 117 12.00 2.35 -4.38
C TYR A 117 13.25 2.05 -3.56
N PRO A 118 13.83 3.06 -2.90
CA PRO A 118 14.83 2.82 -1.86
C PRO A 118 14.22 1.90 -0.81
N SER A 119 14.83 0.74 -0.64
CA SER A 119 14.49 -0.21 0.42
C SER A 119 15.69 -0.34 1.34
N PHE A 120 15.45 -0.72 2.59
CA PHE A 120 16.53 -1.12 3.47
C PHE A 120 17.32 -2.26 2.79
N PRO A 121 18.66 -2.14 2.63
CA PRO A 121 19.43 -3.02 1.76
C PRO A 121 19.71 -4.39 2.39
N LEU A 122 19.34 -4.62 3.65
CA LEU A 122 19.61 -5.89 4.33
C LEU A 122 18.32 -6.70 4.47
N HIS A 123 18.39 -7.95 4.05
CA HIS A 123 17.39 -8.95 4.42
C HIS A 123 17.78 -9.51 5.77
N LEU A 124 16.90 -9.33 6.76
CA LEU A 124 17.11 -9.80 8.12
C LEU A 124 16.28 -11.05 8.36
N LYS A 125 16.84 -12.00 9.11
CA LYS A 125 16.06 -13.10 9.68
C LYS A 125 16.17 -13.01 11.20
N ILE A 126 15.01 -13.01 11.86
CA ILE A 126 14.91 -12.81 13.30
C ILE A 126 14.28 -14.07 13.89
N TRP A 127 14.88 -14.60 14.95
CA TRP A 127 14.34 -15.71 15.75
C TRP A 127 14.63 -15.45 17.23
N ASN A 128 13.60 -15.54 18.06
CA ASN A 128 13.66 -15.21 19.49
C ASN A 128 14.33 -13.85 19.75
N ASP A 129 15.54 -13.87 20.31
CA ASP A 129 16.38 -12.74 20.70
C ASP A 129 17.52 -12.47 19.71
N THR A 130 17.60 -13.25 18.63
CA THR A 130 18.70 -13.20 17.67
C THR A 130 18.25 -12.67 16.32
N MET A 131 19.00 -11.73 15.76
CA MET A 131 18.82 -11.18 14.42
C MET A 131 20.08 -11.46 13.60
N VAL A 132 19.91 -11.97 12.39
CA VAL A 132 21.02 -12.21 11.47
C VAL A 132 20.78 -11.55 10.11
N VAL A 133 21.87 -11.16 9.45
CA VAL A 133 21.84 -10.71 8.06
C VAL A 133 21.73 -11.94 7.15
N ALA A 134 20.56 -12.14 6.56
CA ALA A 134 20.29 -13.23 5.63
C ALA A 134 20.80 -12.92 4.21
N ALA A 135 20.77 -11.65 3.79
CA ALA A 135 21.35 -11.18 2.53
C ALA A 135 21.65 -9.68 2.59
N ASN A 136 22.64 -9.24 1.82
CA ASN A 136 22.91 -7.85 1.54
C ASN A 136 22.59 -7.56 0.06
N LEU A 137 21.68 -6.62 -0.18
CA LEU A 137 21.29 -6.17 -1.52
C LEU A 137 22.29 -5.15 -2.08
N ASP A 138 23.13 -4.54 -1.24
CA ASP A 138 24.24 -3.72 -1.69
C ASP A 138 25.43 -4.60 -2.03
N LYS A 139 25.67 -4.78 -3.33
CA LYS A 139 26.79 -5.58 -3.86
C LYS A 139 28.15 -4.95 -3.59
N LYS A 140 28.20 -3.65 -3.26
CA LYS A 140 29.45 -2.91 -3.01
C LYS A 140 29.86 -2.94 -1.54
N ASP A 141 28.94 -3.31 -0.66
CA ASP A 141 29.20 -3.39 0.77
C ASP A 141 29.98 -4.67 1.10
N THR A 142 31.20 -4.48 1.60
CA THR A 142 32.11 -5.56 2.01
C THR A 142 32.12 -5.81 3.51
N LEU A 143 31.50 -4.92 4.30
CA LEU A 143 31.47 -4.96 5.75
C LEU A 143 30.37 -5.91 6.24
N LEU A 144 29.17 -5.79 5.70
CA LEU A 144 28.01 -6.59 6.11
C LEU A 144 27.86 -7.82 5.21
N LYS A 145 28.42 -8.94 5.67
CA LYS A 145 28.32 -10.24 5.00
C LYS A 145 27.14 -11.04 5.52
N ARG A 146 26.59 -11.91 4.66
CA ARG A 146 25.58 -12.90 5.04
C ARG A 146 26.12 -13.75 6.19
N ALA A 147 25.31 -13.94 7.23
CA ALA A 147 25.66 -14.80 8.34
C ALA A 147 25.88 -16.25 7.84
N PRO A 148 26.87 -16.98 8.41
CA PRO A 148 27.03 -18.41 8.16
C PRO A 148 25.73 -19.17 8.38
N SER A 149 25.58 -20.36 7.78
CA SER A 149 24.39 -21.20 7.99
C SER A 149 24.16 -21.46 9.49
N LEU A 150 22.90 -21.64 9.89
CA LEU A 150 22.52 -21.82 11.30
C LEU A 150 23.36 -22.90 12.01
N ASN A 151 23.72 -23.98 11.30
CA ASN A 151 24.61 -25.02 11.82
C ASN A 151 26.00 -24.50 12.20
N GLN A 152 26.57 -23.55 11.46
CA GLN A 152 27.87 -22.97 11.79
C GLN A 152 27.81 -21.96 12.95
N LEU A 153 26.69 -21.25 13.11
CA LEU A 153 26.45 -20.39 14.28
C LEU A 153 26.28 -21.22 15.57
N ILE A 154 25.55 -22.34 15.50
CA ILE A 154 25.41 -23.28 16.64
C ILE A 154 26.76 -23.93 16.99
N THR A 155 27.55 -24.31 15.98
CA THR A 155 28.88 -24.90 16.20
C THR A 155 29.87 -23.90 16.84
N PHE A 156 29.71 -22.61 16.56
CA PHE A 156 30.51 -21.55 17.18
C PHE A 156 30.14 -21.33 18.65
N TRP A 157 28.84 -21.37 18.99
CA TRP A 157 28.35 -21.26 20.38
C TRP A 157 28.66 -22.47 21.26
N LEU A 158 28.75 -23.69 20.69
CA LEU A 158 29.10 -24.91 21.44
C LEU A 158 30.61 -25.11 21.64
N LYS A 159 31.45 -24.23 21.07
CA LYS A 159 32.91 -24.26 21.18
C LYS A 159 33.49 -23.21 22.15
N ILE A 160 32.63 -22.45 22.82
CA ILE A 160 32.95 -21.48 23.88
C ILE A 160 32.34 -22.02 25.17
#